data_AF-A0A2V9S060-F1
#
_entry.id   AF-A0A2V9S060-F1
#
_cell.length_a   1.000
_cell.length_b   1.000
_cell.length_c   1.000
_cell.angle_alpha   90.00
_cell.angle_beta   90.00
_cell.angle_gamma   90.00
#
_symmetry.space_group_name_H-M   'P 1'
#
loop_
_entity.id
_entity.type
_entity.pdbx_description
1 polymer ?
#
loop_
_entity_poly.entity_id
_entity_poly.type
_entity_poly.pdbx_seq_one_letter_code
_entity_poly.pdbx_strand_id
1 'polypeptide(L)'
;MHPLTALSAVWVMPNHTPTEALALLLRWTHFVAGITWVGLLYFFNLVNVPFMKQVDATLKPKVFQYLTLPALQWFRWSALVTVFVGFWYWAQIYVAADARRMGVSPLGTIALFLVVWIATWAVLYLTIVKMAPSGWVLGAITTVLVIVAGWLFVKFTPVGQDDNHVLSIGIGGGFGLIMMLNVWGIIWRNNKAIIRGTLAGTPPANAAVLARQAFLASRTNFFLSVPLLFFMATSYHYVIFGS
;
A
#
# COMPACT_ATOMS: atom_id res chain seq x y z
N MET A 1 29.13 27.99 -14.13
CA MET A 1 28.88 26.79 -13.30
C MET A 1 28.01 25.83 -14.12
N HIS A 2 28.40 25.52 -15.35
CA HIS A 2 29.30 24.46 -15.85
C HIS A 2 28.61 23.12 -16.11
N PRO A 3 28.15 22.85 -17.36
CA PRO A 3 27.75 21.52 -17.83
C PRO A 3 28.84 20.42 -17.73
N LEU A 4 30.05 20.76 -17.29
CA LEU A 4 31.15 19.83 -17.07
C LEU A 4 30.98 18.96 -15.82
N THR A 5 30.22 19.39 -14.80
CA THR A 5 29.94 18.56 -13.62
C THR A 5 28.96 17.42 -13.91
N ALA A 6 28.09 17.59 -14.92
CA ALA A 6 27.19 16.53 -15.38
C ALA A 6 27.95 15.45 -16.19
N LEU A 7 28.99 15.84 -16.93
CA LEU A 7 29.83 14.92 -17.72
C LEU A 7 30.81 14.12 -16.84
N SER A 8 31.37 14.71 -15.78
CA SER A 8 32.22 13.96 -14.85
C SER A 8 31.44 12.92 -14.05
N ALA A 9 30.17 13.21 -13.71
CA ALA A 9 29.30 12.24 -13.05
C ALA A 9 29.14 10.97 -13.90
N VAL A 10 28.92 11.08 -15.21
CA VAL A 10 28.76 9.93 -16.13
C VAL A 10 30.02 9.06 -16.23
N TRP A 11 31.22 9.64 -16.12
CA TRP A 11 32.50 8.91 -16.18
C TRP A 11 32.88 8.18 -14.89
N VAL A 12 32.32 8.58 -13.75
CA VAL A 12 32.59 7.98 -12.43
C VAL A 12 31.42 7.09 -11.97
N MET A 13 30.32 7.04 -12.72
CA MET A 13 29.24 6.09 -12.44
C MET A 13 29.76 4.66 -12.67
N PRO A 14 29.63 3.75 -11.68
CA PRO A 14 29.99 2.36 -11.88
C PRO A 14 29.15 1.76 -13.01
N ASN A 15 29.76 0.90 -13.82
CA ASN A 15 29.02 0.11 -14.80
C ASN A 15 28.04 -0.81 -14.05
N HIS A 16 26.74 -0.56 -14.23
CA HIS A 16 25.70 -1.41 -13.66
C HIS A 16 25.40 -2.59 -14.58
N THR A 17 25.29 -3.78 -14.00
CA THR A 17 24.65 -4.91 -14.67
C THR A 17 23.17 -4.58 -14.96
N PRO A 18 22.54 -5.23 -15.95
CA PRO A 18 21.12 -5.03 -16.22
C PRO A 18 20.22 -5.28 -14.99
N THR A 19 20.60 -6.21 -14.13
CA THR A 19 19.88 -6.51 -12.88
C THR A 19 19.98 -5.38 -11.87
N GLU A 20 21.15 -4.76 -11.71
CA GLU A 20 21.35 -3.62 -10.81
C GLU A 20 20.61 -2.37 -11.31
N ALA A 21 20.66 -2.12 -12.63
CA ALA A 21 19.91 -1.04 -13.24
C ALA A 21 18.40 -1.22 -13.06
N LEU A 22 17.88 -2.44 -13.26
CA LEU A 22 16.47 -2.76 -13.02
C LEU A 22 16.10 -2.59 -11.54
N ALA A 23 16.96 -3.07 -10.63
CA ALA A 23 16.75 -2.93 -9.19
C ALA A 23 16.62 -1.45 -8.77
N LEU A 24 17.49 -0.58 -9.31
CA LEU A 24 17.44 0.85 -9.06
C LEU A 24 16.14 1.48 -9.59
N LEU A 25 15.76 1.16 -10.83
CA LEU A 25 14.54 1.69 -11.45
C LEU A 25 13.30 1.29 -10.65
N LEU A 26 13.16 0.00 -10.32
CA LEU A 26 12.04 -0.50 -9.53
C LEU A 26 11.98 0.19 -8.15
N ARG A 27 13.12 0.29 -7.46
CA ARG A 27 13.18 0.93 -6.14
C ARG A 27 12.79 2.41 -6.22
N TRP A 28 13.31 3.15 -7.20
CA TRP A 28 13.01 4.57 -7.37
C TRP A 28 11.53 4.81 -7.71
N THR A 29 10.97 4.03 -8.64
CA THR A 29 9.55 4.11 -8.99
C THR A 29 8.66 3.76 -7.79
N HIS A 30 8.99 2.70 -7.04
CA HIS A 30 8.27 2.34 -5.82
C HIS A 30 8.29 3.47 -4.80
N PHE A 31 9.45 4.10 -4.59
CA PHE A 31 9.62 5.19 -3.63
C PHE A 31 8.78 6.42 -3.96
N VAL A 32 8.85 6.91 -5.21
CA VAL A 32 8.09 8.09 -5.65
C VAL A 32 6.57 7.83 -5.61
N ALA A 33 6.14 6.66 -6.08
CA ALA A 33 4.74 6.25 -6.01
C ALA A 33 4.29 6.11 -4.54
N GLY A 34 5.12 5.55 -3.67
CA GLY A 34 4.85 5.35 -2.25
C GLY A 34 4.66 6.66 -1.49
N ILE A 35 5.53 7.65 -1.72
CA ILE A 35 5.37 9.00 -1.15
C ILE A 35 4.04 9.61 -1.59
N THR A 36 3.72 9.53 -2.89
CA THR A 36 2.47 10.06 -3.42
C THR A 36 1.27 9.37 -2.79
N TRP A 37 1.32 8.04 -2.65
CA TRP A 37 0.23 7.25 -2.09
C TRP A 37 0.00 7.50 -0.60
N VAL A 38 1.02 7.34 0.22
CA VAL A 38 0.93 7.51 1.68
C VAL A 38 0.71 8.99 2.03
N GLY A 39 1.30 9.92 1.27
CA GLY A 39 1.03 11.35 1.42
C GLY A 39 -0.44 11.70 1.20
N LEU A 40 -1.05 11.17 0.13
CA LEU A 40 -2.49 11.36 -0.12
C LEU A 40 -3.37 10.66 0.92
N LEU A 41 -2.96 9.48 1.42
CA LEU A 41 -3.65 8.81 2.54
C LEU A 41 -3.73 9.72 3.77
N TYR A 42 -2.61 10.37 4.12
CA TYR A 42 -2.50 11.24 5.28
C TYR A 42 -3.31 12.52 5.05
N PHE A 43 -3.20 13.12 3.85
CA PHE A 43 -4.04 14.24 3.45
C PHE A 43 -5.53 13.92 3.62
N PHE A 44 -6.00 12.77 3.15
CA PHE A 44 -7.43 12.43 3.26
C PHE A 44 -7.89 12.28 4.71
N ASN A 45 -7.12 11.60 5.56
CA ASN A 45 -7.53 11.31 6.94
C ASN A 45 -7.35 12.52 7.87
N LEU A 46 -6.24 13.25 7.74
CA LEU A 46 -5.86 14.31 8.67
C LEU A 46 -6.36 15.70 8.25
N VAL A 47 -6.51 15.95 6.95
CA VAL A 47 -6.84 17.29 6.43
C VAL A 47 -8.21 17.32 5.77
N ASN A 48 -8.44 16.47 4.75
CA ASN A 48 -9.65 16.54 3.93
C ASN A 48 -10.92 16.20 4.73
N VAL A 49 -10.90 15.14 5.54
CA VAL A 49 -12.08 14.76 6.34
C VAL A 49 -12.49 15.85 7.33
N PRO A 50 -11.60 16.43 8.16
CA PRO A 50 -11.95 17.56 9.01
C PRO A 50 -12.42 18.79 8.22
N PHE A 51 -11.73 19.13 7.12
CA PHE A 51 -12.09 20.25 6.26
C PHE A 51 -13.52 20.10 5.69
N MET A 52 -13.88 18.94 5.15
CA MET A 52 -15.18 18.68 4.55
C MET A 52 -16.37 18.78 5.52
N LYS A 53 -16.13 18.74 6.84
CA LYS A 53 -17.17 18.99 7.86
C LYS A 53 -17.50 20.47 8.00
N GLN A 54 -16.57 21.35 7.65
CA GLN A 54 -16.71 22.81 7.74
C GLN A 54 -17.22 23.43 6.43
N VAL A 55 -17.14 22.69 5.32
CA VAL A 55 -17.59 23.16 4.00
C VAL A 55 -19.12 23.19 3.92
N ASP A 56 -19.66 24.35 3.57
CA ASP A 56 -21.09 24.54 3.30
C ASP A 56 -21.60 23.57 2.22
N ALA A 57 -22.84 23.09 2.39
CA ALA A 57 -23.42 22.09 1.49
C ALA A 57 -23.42 22.54 0.01
N THR A 58 -23.61 23.83 -0.25
CA THR A 58 -23.62 24.43 -1.60
C THR A 58 -22.24 24.44 -2.27
N LEU A 59 -21.15 24.39 -1.49
CA LEU A 59 -19.77 24.41 -2.00
C LEU A 59 -19.18 23.01 -2.20
N LYS A 60 -19.73 21.98 -1.54
CA LYS A 60 -19.25 20.59 -1.64
C LYS A 60 -19.12 20.07 -3.07
N PRO A 61 -20.05 20.33 -4.01
CA PRO A 61 -19.90 19.89 -5.40
C PRO A 61 -18.61 20.40 -6.05
N LYS A 62 -18.26 21.67 -5.85
CA LYS A 62 -17.02 22.26 -6.40
C LYS A 62 -15.77 21.61 -5.79
N VAL A 63 -15.76 21.41 -4.46
CA VAL A 63 -14.65 20.72 -3.78
C VAL A 63 -14.50 19.28 -4.27
N PHE A 64 -15.62 18.58 -4.45
CA PHE A 64 -15.59 17.22 -4.98
C PHE A 64 -15.05 17.14 -6.40
N GLN A 65 -15.49 18.06 -7.27
CA GLN A 65 -15.09 18.10 -8.67
C GLN A 65 -13.61 18.45 -8.84
N TYR A 66 -13.13 19.49 -8.15
CA TYR A 66 -11.82 20.08 -8.43
C TYR A 66 -10.71 19.62 -7.48
N LEU A 67 -11.03 19.09 -6.30
CA LEU A 67 -10.04 18.64 -5.31
C LEU A 67 -10.16 17.14 -5.03
N THR A 68 -11.31 16.69 -4.51
CA THR A 68 -11.42 15.35 -3.92
C THR A 68 -11.32 14.25 -4.98
N LEU A 69 -12.06 14.37 -6.09
CA LEU A 69 -12.07 13.33 -7.13
C LEU A 69 -10.71 13.22 -7.86
N PRO A 70 -10.05 14.34 -8.27
CA PRO A 70 -8.68 14.28 -8.79
C PRO A 70 -7.69 13.68 -7.80
N ALA A 71 -7.73 14.06 -6.52
CA ALA A 71 -6.85 13.48 -5.50
C ALA A 71 -7.10 11.97 -5.34
N LEU A 72 -8.35 11.51 -5.37
CA LEU A 72 -8.69 10.08 -5.31
C LEU A 72 -8.19 9.30 -6.54
N GLN A 73 -8.14 9.94 -7.70
CA GLN A 73 -7.57 9.34 -8.92
C GLN A 73 -6.07 9.09 -8.80
N TRP A 74 -5.33 10.08 -8.29
CA TRP A 74 -3.91 9.90 -8.01
C TRP A 74 -3.70 8.84 -6.93
N PHE A 75 -4.49 8.89 -5.86
CA PHE A 75 -4.41 7.96 -4.74
C PHE A 75 -4.55 6.49 -5.15
N ARG A 76 -5.49 6.15 -6.05
CA ARG A 76 -5.67 4.75 -6.49
C ARG A 76 -4.55 4.25 -7.38
N TRP A 77 -4.02 5.10 -8.27
CA TRP A 77 -2.99 4.70 -9.21
C TRP A 77 -1.62 4.65 -8.55
N SER A 78 -1.30 5.61 -7.68
CA SER A 78 -0.07 5.57 -6.88
C SER A 78 -0.04 4.34 -5.98
N ALA A 79 -1.18 3.96 -5.38
CA ALA A 79 -1.28 2.70 -4.63
C ALA A 79 -0.91 1.47 -5.46
N LEU A 80 -1.52 1.33 -6.65
CA LEU A 80 -1.29 0.20 -7.53
C LEU A 80 0.16 0.13 -7.98
N VAL A 81 0.72 1.25 -8.44
CA VAL A 81 2.10 1.32 -8.90
C VAL A 81 3.06 0.98 -7.76
N THR A 82 2.85 1.53 -6.56
CA THR A 82 3.70 1.23 -5.40
C THR A 82 3.71 -0.26 -5.10
N VAL A 83 2.55 -0.89 -4.94
CA VAL A 83 2.48 -2.31 -4.57
C VAL A 83 2.99 -3.21 -5.69
N PHE A 84 2.61 -2.96 -6.94
CA PHE A 84 3.04 -3.78 -8.06
C PHE A 84 4.56 -3.74 -8.26
N VAL A 85 5.14 -2.54 -8.30
CA VAL A 85 6.57 -2.35 -8.47
C VAL A 85 7.35 -2.89 -7.26
N GLY A 86 6.84 -2.68 -6.04
CA GLY A 86 7.44 -3.22 -4.82
C GLY A 86 7.42 -4.74 -4.76
N PHE A 87 6.30 -5.35 -5.16
CA PHE A 87 6.18 -6.81 -5.25
C PHE A 87 7.13 -7.38 -6.31
N TRP A 88 7.24 -6.75 -7.48
CA TRP A 88 8.19 -7.14 -8.51
C TRP A 88 9.63 -7.05 -7.98
N TYR A 89 9.98 -5.92 -7.37
CA TYR A 89 11.29 -5.73 -6.75
C TYR A 89 11.61 -6.82 -5.72
N TRP A 90 10.71 -7.06 -4.78
CA TRP A 90 10.88 -8.07 -3.74
C TRP A 90 11.00 -9.50 -4.30
N ALA A 91 10.12 -9.87 -5.21
CA ALA A 91 10.10 -11.21 -5.80
C ALA A 91 11.34 -11.50 -6.65
N GLN A 92 11.79 -10.53 -7.45
CA GLN A 92 12.92 -10.73 -8.37
C GLN A 92 14.28 -10.52 -7.70
N ILE A 93 14.41 -9.51 -6.84
CA ILE A 93 15.72 -9.09 -6.31
C ILE A 93 16.08 -9.86 -5.04
N TYR A 94 15.11 -10.20 -4.20
CA TYR A 94 15.35 -10.92 -2.94
C TYR A 94 14.94 -12.38 -3.04
N VAL A 95 13.65 -12.67 -3.20
CA VAL A 95 13.13 -14.04 -3.15
C VAL A 95 13.78 -14.92 -4.23
N ALA A 96 13.88 -14.45 -5.47
CA ALA A 96 14.52 -15.22 -6.54
C ALA A 96 16.05 -15.33 -6.36
N ALA A 97 16.70 -14.38 -5.71
CA ALA A 97 18.13 -14.46 -5.43
C ALA A 97 18.41 -15.55 -4.38
N ASP A 98 17.65 -15.58 -3.29
CA ASP A 98 17.75 -16.62 -2.26
C ASP A 98 17.35 -18.00 -2.78
N ALA A 99 16.27 -18.07 -3.56
CA ALA A 99 15.85 -19.32 -4.18
C ALA A 99 16.95 -19.94 -5.05
N ARG A 100 17.68 -19.10 -5.82
CA ARG A 100 18.84 -19.54 -6.61
C ARG A 100 19.99 -20.04 -5.73
N ARG A 101 20.28 -19.35 -4.61
CA ARG A 101 21.31 -19.80 -3.65
C ARG A 101 20.97 -21.14 -3.02
N MET A 102 19.69 -21.35 -2.72
CA MET A 102 19.17 -22.59 -2.12
C MET A 102 18.93 -23.72 -3.15
N GLY A 103 18.99 -23.42 -4.46
CA GLY A 103 18.69 -24.41 -5.51
C GLY A 103 17.22 -24.81 -5.59
N VAL A 104 16.29 -23.94 -5.15
CA VAL A 104 14.84 -24.20 -5.11
C VAL A 104 14.05 -23.17 -5.93
N SER A 105 12.74 -23.36 -6.04
CA SER A 105 11.85 -22.41 -6.73
C SER A 105 11.40 -21.26 -5.82
N PRO A 106 11.38 -20.00 -6.30
CA PRO A 106 10.85 -18.86 -5.54
C PRO A 106 9.31 -18.87 -5.42
N LEU A 107 8.63 -19.70 -6.22
CA LEU A 107 7.17 -19.68 -6.33
C LEU A 107 6.47 -20.04 -5.01
N GLY A 108 7.08 -20.87 -4.17
CA GLY A 108 6.50 -21.24 -2.87
C GLY A 108 6.30 -20.03 -1.95
N THR A 109 7.33 -19.20 -1.80
CA THR A 109 7.27 -17.96 -1.00
C THR A 109 6.35 -16.93 -1.62
N ILE A 110 6.38 -16.78 -2.95
CA ILE A 110 5.50 -15.84 -3.67
C ILE A 110 4.03 -16.23 -3.53
N ALA A 111 3.71 -17.52 -3.69
CA ALA A 111 2.35 -18.04 -3.56
C ALA A 111 1.85 -17.91 -2.11
N LEU A 112 2.69 -18.26 -1.13
CA LEU A 112 2.36 -18.10 0.29
C LEU A 112 2.05 -16.64 0.62
N PHE A 113 2.89 -15.70 0.18
CA PHE A 113 2.67 -14.26 0.35
C PHE A 113 1.29 -13.86 -0.20
N LEU A 114 0.99 -14.19 -1.46
CA LEU A 114 -0.27 -13.79 -2.08
C LEU A 114 -1.47 -14.40 -1.37
N VAL A 115 -1.44 -15.70 -1.07
CA VAL A 115 -2.56 -16.40 -0.40
C VAL A 115 -2.82 -15.81 0.99
N VAL A 116 -1.79 -15.67 1.82
CA VAL A 116 -1.93 -15.17 3.19
C VAL A 116 -2.49 -13.75 3.21
N TRP A 117 -1.90 -12.85 2.43
CA TRP A 117 -2.28 -11.44 2.47
C TRP A 117 -3.61 -11.16 1.76
N ILE A 118 -3.95 -11.89 0.69
CA ILE A 118 -5.27 -11.78 0.02
C ILE A 118 -6.37 -12.37 0.92
N ALA A 119 -6.12 -13.51 1.57
CA ALA A 119 -7.09 -14.09 2.52
C ALA A 119 -7.35 -13.13 3.69
N THR A 120 -6.28 -12.54 4.23
CA THR A 120 -6.37 -11.52 5.29
C THR A 120 -7.18 -10.31 4.85
N TRP A 121 -6.92 -9.79 3.64
CA TRP A 121 -7.71 -8.71 3.05
C TRP A 121 -9.18 -9.11 2.87
N ALA A 122 -9.47 -10.32 2.41
CA ALA A 122 -10.84 -10.77 2.18
C ALA A 122 -11.66 -10.78 3.48
N VAL A 123 -11.07 -11.24 4.60
CA VAL A 123 -11.71 -11.19 5.92
C VAL A 123 -11.95 -9.73 6.36
N LEU A 124 -10.97 -8.85 6.18
CA LEU A 124 -11.11 -7.42 6.50
C LEU A 124 -12.18 -6.74 5.63
N TYR A 125 -12.21 -7.06 4.33
CA TYR A 125 -13.20 -6.58 3.39
C TYR A 125 -14.62 -6.94 3.84
N LEU A 126 -14.85 -8.22 4.18
CA LEU A 126 -16.14 -8.68 4.68
C LEU A 126 -16.50 -8.00 6.01
N THR A 127 -15.55 -7.86 6.92
CA THR A 127 -15.75 -7.16 8.20
C THR A 127 -16.20 -5.71 7.97
N ILE A 128 -15.54 -4.98 7.07
CA ILE A 128 -15.88 -3.58 6.77
C ILE A 128 -17.25 -3.48 6.08
N VAL A 129 -17.51 -4.32 5.07
CA VAL A 129 -18.69 -4.19 4.21
C VAL A 129 -19.94 -4.78 4.85
N LYS A 130 -19.83 -5.85 5.63
CA LYS A 130 -20.98 -6.57 6.22
C LYS A 130 -21.25 -6.20 7.66
N MET A 131 -20.22 -5.96 8.47
CA MET A 131 -20.39 -5.66 9.90
C MET A 131 -20.28 -4.16 10.20
N ALA A 132 -19.43 -3.44 9.47
CA ALA A 132 -19.14 -2.01 9.66
C ALA A 132 -18.96 -1.60 11.15
N PRO A 133 -18.11 -2.32 11.92
CA PRO A 133 -18.04 -2.19 13.37
C PRO A 133 -17.49 -0.82 13.81
N SER A 134 -17.38 -0.59 15.12
CA SER A 134 -16.70 0.58 15.64
C SER A 134 -15.22 0.57 15.23
N GLY A 135 -14.60 1.76 15.18
CA GLY A 135 -13.19 1.89 14.78
C GLY A 135 -12.23 1.11 15.69
N TRP A 136 -12.52 1.05 16.99
CA TRP A 136 -11.73 0.29 17.97
C TRP A 136 -11.80 -1.22 17.73
N VAL A 137 -13.01 -1.75 17.49
CA VAL A 137 -13.20 -3.17 17.19
C VAL A 137 -12.53 -3.54 15.87
N LEU A 138 -12.67 -2.71 14.84
CA LEU A 138 -11.97 -2.92 13.56
C LEU A 138 -10.45 -2.89 13.72
N GLY A 139 -9.92 -1.98 14.55
CA GLY A 139 -8.50 -1.90 14.87
C GLY A 139 -8.00 -3.19 15.53
N ALA A 140 -8.71 -3.69 16.56
CA ALA A 140 -8.36 -4.93 17.23
C ALA A 140 -8.39 -6.15 16.27
N ILE A 141 -9.45 -6.27 15.46
CA ILE A 141 -9.55 -7.33 14.43
C ILE A 141 -8.38 -7.23 13.45
N THR A 142 -8.09 -6.02 12.96
CA THR A 142 -6.99 -5.78 12.03
C THR A 142 -5.66 -6.22 12.64
N THR A 143 -5.36 -5.80 13.87
CA THR A 143 -4.13 -6.17 14.58
C THR A 143 -3.98 -7.69 14.70
N VAL A 144 -5.02 -8.39 15.15
CA VAL A 144 -4.97 -9.87 15.30
C VAL A 144 -4.73 -10.53 13.94
N LEU A 145 -5.47 -10.12 12.92
CA LEU A 145 -5.36 -10.69 11.58
C LEU A 145 -3.95 -10.50 10.98
N VAL A 146 -3.36 -9.29 11.10
CA VAL A 146 -2.03 -9.05 10.53
C VAL A 146 -0.91 -9.70 11.33
N ILE A 147 -1.07 -9.90 12.65
CA ILE A 147 -0.12 -10.68 13.47
C ILE A 147 -0.16 -12.15 13.05
N VAL A 148 -1.36 -12.74 12.91
CA VAL A 148 -1.52 -14.13 12.48
C VAL A 148 -0.97 -14.32 11.06
N ALA A 149 -1.28 -13.39 10.14
CA ALA A 149 -0.76 -13.41 8.78
C ALA A 149 0.78 -13.31 8.74
N GLY A 150 1.36 -12.38 9.50
CA GLY A 150 2.81 -12.23 9.62
C GLY A 150 3.48 -13.49 10.19
N TRP A 151 2.89 -14.08 11.24
CA TRP A 151 3.37 -15.34 11.81
C TRP A 151 3.30 -16.49 10.81
N LEU A 152 2.18 -16.66 10.09
CA LEU A 152 2.04 -17.67 9.04
C LEU A 152 3.10 -17.49 7.95
N PHE A 153 3.29 -16.25 7.50
CA PHE A 153 4.26 -15.95 6.44
C PHE A 153 5.70 -16.27 6.88
N VAL A 154 6.13 -15.79 8.06
CA VAL A 154 7.48 -16.06 8.59
C VAL A 154 7.69 -17.54 8.88
N LYS A 155 6.69 -18.23 9.43
CA LYS A 155 6.81 -19.63 9.83
C LYS A 155 6.90 -20.59 8.64
N PHE A 156 6.20 -20.27 7.55
CA PHE A 156 6.02 -21.20 6.43
C PHE A 156 6.69 -20.76 5.12
N THR A 157 7.36 -19.60 5.07
CA THR A 157 8.08 -19.20 3.85
C THR A 157 9.22 -20.19 3.55
N PRO A 158 9.22 -20.85 2.37
CA PRO A 158 10.25 -21.83 2.03
C PRO A 158 11.60 -21.22 1.63
N VAL A 159 11.64 -19.92 1.31
CA VAL A 159 12.83 -19.20 0.84
C VAL A 159 13.04 -17.95 1.70
N GLY A 160 14.31 -17.64 2.01
CA GLY A 160 14.72 -16.41 2.71
C GLY A 160 14.27 -16.36 4.17
N GLN A 161 14.35 -17.47 4.91
CA GLN A 161 13.98 -17.53 6.33
C GLN A 161 14.98 -16.80 7.24
N ASP A 162 16.18 -16.56 6.74
CA ASP A 162 17.29 -15.84 7.35
C ASP A 162 17.56 -14.48 6.69
N ASP A 163 16.86 -14.15 5.59
CA ASP A 163 16.97 -12.86 4.91
C ASP A 163 15.94 -11.85 5.46
N ASN A 164 16.43 -10.86 6.20
CA ASN A 164 15.64 -9.73 6.71
C ASN A 164 14.89 -8.99 5.60
N HIS A 165 15.44 -8.89 4.39
CA HIS A 165 14.75 -8.28 3.25
C HIS A 165 13.54 -9.11 2.83
N VAL A 166 13.69 -10.44 2.72
CA VAL A 166 12.57 -11.32 2.34
C VAL A 166 11.44 -11.24 3.36
N LEU A 167 11.77 -11.27 4.66
CA LEU A 167 10.78 -11.29 5.73
C LEU A 167 10.18 -9.91 6.03
N SER A 168 11.01 -8.89 6.23
CA SER A 168 10.54 -7.54 6.59
C SER A 168 9.76 -6.90 5.45
N ILE A 169 10.26 -6.98 4.21
CA ILE A 169 9.51 -6.49 3.02
C ILE A 169 8.31 -7.39 2.75
N GLY A 170 8.39 -8.69 3.01
CA GLY A 170 7.24 -9.59 2.89
C GLY A 170 6.08 -9.24 3.85
N ILE A 171 6.37 -8.78 5.07
CA ILE A 171 5.34 -8.31 6.00
C ILE A 171 4.84 -6.91 5.63
N GLY A 172 5.74 -5.94 5.47
CA GLY A 172 5.38 -4.58 5.11
C GLY A 172 4.64 -4.50 3.77
N GLY A 173 5.11 -5.26 2.78
CA GLY A 173 4.51 -5.39 1.46
C GLY A 173 3.13 -6.05 1.51
N GLY A 174 2.93 -6.99 2.43
CA GLY A 174 1.62 -7.57 2.74
C GLY A 174 0.62 -6.55 3.24
N PHE A 175 1.04 -5.66 4.15
CA PHE A 175 0.20 -4.54 4.60
C PHE A 175 -0.13 -3.60 3.44
N GLY A 176 0.87 -3.31 2.59
CA GLY A 176 0.67 -2.53 1.37
C GLY A 176 -0.36 -3.16 0.44
N LEU A 177 -0.31 -4.48 0.24
CA LEU A 177 -1.28 -5.19 -0.59
C LEU A 177 -2.71 -5.07 -0.03
N ILE A 178 -2.91 -5.31 1.26
CA ILE A 178 -4.21 -5.10 1.94
C ILE A 178 -4.69 -3.67 1.71
N MET A 179 -3.82 -2.69 1.92
CA MET A 179 -4.15 -1.27 1.79
C MET A 179 -4.56 -0.91 0.37
N MET A 180 -3.81 -1.37 -0.64
CA MET A 180 -4.10 -1.10 -2.05
C MET A 180 -5.43 -1.75 -2.47
N LEU A 181 -5.70 -2.97 -2.00
CA LEU A 181 -6.97 -3.65 -2.25
C LEU A 181 -8.14 -2.93 -1.56
N ASN A 182 -7.95 -2.33 -0.38
CA ASN A 182 -8.94 -1.43 0.23
C ASN A 182 -9.18 -0.18 -0.61
N VAL A 183 -8.12 0.41 -1.18
CA VAL A 183 -8.25 1.59 -2.06
C VAL A 183 -9.13 1.26 -3.27
N TRP A 184 -8.82 0.19 -3.99
CA TRP A 184 -9.55 -0.18 -5.21
C TRP A 184 -10.91 -0.83 -4.92
N GLY A 185 -10.99 -1.68 -3.91
CA GLY A 185 -12.16 -2.49 -3.59
C GLY A 185 -13.25 -1.75 -2.83
N ILE A 186 -12.90 -0.74 -2.01
CA ILE A 186 -13.85 -0.04 -1.14
C ILE A 186 -13.77 1.48 -1.36
N ILE A 187 -12.61 2.09 -1.07
CA ILE A 187 -12.49 3.56 -0.95
C ILE A 187 -12.83 4.26 -2.27
N TRP A 188 -12.18 3.86 -3.37
CA TRP A 188 -12.38 4.46 -4.68
C TRP A 188 -13.81 4.25 -5.17
N ARG A 189 -14.33 3.02 -5.13
CA ARG A 189 -15.67 2.67 -5.64
C ARG A 189 -16.76 3.46 -4.92
N ASN A 190 -16.71 3.47 -3.59
CA ASN A 190 -17.72 4.13 -2.77
C ASN A 190 -17.66 5.65 -2.91
N ASN A 191 -16.48 6.26 -2.81
CA ASN A 191 -16.34 7.71 -2.97
C ASN A 191 -16.69 8.16 -4.39
N LYS A 192 -16.28 7.42 -5.43
CA LYS A 192 -16.63 7.74 -6.82
C LYS A 192 -18.14 7.74 -7.02
N ALA A 193 -18.86 6.75 -6.49
CA ALA A 193 -20.31 6.66 -6.59
C ALA A 193 -21.00 7.85 -5.89
N ILE A 194 -20.60 8.15 -4.64
CA ILE A 194 -21.15 9.28 -3.87
C ILE A 194 -20.88 10.60 -4.58
N ILE A 195 -19.63 10.85 -4.98
CA ILE A 195 -19.23 12.11 -5.61
C ILE A 195 -19.96 12.31 -6.93
N ARG A 196 -19.97 11.29 -7.82
CA ARG A 196 -20.65 11.42 -9.12
C ARG A 196 -22.15 11.60 -8.98
N GLY A 197 -22.79 10.88 -8.06
CA GLY A 197 -24.21 11.07 -7.78
C GLY A 197 -24.50 12.46 -7.23
N THR A 198 -23.66 12.97 -6.32
CA THR A 198 -23.79 14.33 -5.79
C THR A 198 -23.65 15.39 -6.88
N LEU A 199 -22.67 15.25 -7.78
CA LEU A 199 -22.49 16.15 -8.92
C LEU A 199 -23.65 16.12 -9.91
N ALA A 200 -24.31 14.96 -10.05
CA ALA A 200 -25.47 14.77 -10.90
C ALA A 200 -26.82 15.13 -10.20
N GLY A 201 -26.79 15.61 -8.95
CA GLY A 201 -27.99 15.88 -8.16
C GLY A 201 -28.78 14.64 -7.71
N THR A 202 -28.23 13.44 -7.93
CA THR A 202 -28.86 12.14 -7.68
C THR A 202 -27.93 11.23 -6.86
N PRO A 203 -27.64 11.57 -5.58
CA PRO A 203 -26.78 10.75 -4.74
C PRO A 203 -27.39 9.36 -4.49
N PRO A 204 -26.56 8.30 -4.33
CA PRO A 204 -27.07 6.96 -4.03
C PRO A 204 -27.91 6.94 -2.74
N ALA A 205 -29.02 6.19 -2.73
CA ALA A 205 -29.88 6.07 -1.54
C ALA A 205 -29.14 5.54 -0.30
N ASN A 206 -28.11 4.71 -0.50
CA ASN A 206 -27.25 4.16 0.55
C ASN A 206 -25.94 4.96 0.75
N ALA A 207 -25.87 6.23 0.36
CA ALA A 207 -24.65 7.05 0.43
C ALA A 207 -23.99 7.05 1.82
N ALA A 208 -24.77 7.07 2.90
CA ALA A 208 -24.25 7.03 4.26
C ALA A 208 -23.49 5.71 4.57
N VAL A 209 -24.00 4.58 4.08
CA VAL A 209 -23.36 3.26 4.23
C VAL A 209 -22.05 3.23 3.44
N LEU A 210 -22.09 3.69 2.19
CA LEU A 210 -20.90 3.76 1.33
C LEU A 210 -19.81 4.66 1.93
N ALA A 211 -20.20 5.81 2.48
CA ALA A 211 -19.31 6.75 3.13
C ALA A 211 -18.68 6.13 4.39
N ARG A 212 -19.47 5.44 5.21
CA ARG A 212 -18.97 4.74 6.40
C ARG A 212 -17.97 3.65 6.05
N GLN A 213 -18.26 2.82 5.05
CA GLN A 213 -17.35 1.78 4.59
C GLN A 213 -16.02 2.36 4.06
N ALA A 214 -16.10 3.42 3.23
CA ALA A 214 -14.91 4.10 2.72
C ALA A 214 -14.07 4.71 3.85
N PHE A 215 -14.72 5.29 4.86
CA PHE A 215 -14.06 5.85 6.03
C PHE A 215 -13.36 4.78 6.87
N LEU A 216 -14.03 3.65 7.16
CA LEU A 216 -13.43 2.54 7.91
C LEU A 216 -12.23 1.93 7.16
N ALA A 217 -12.35 1.72 5.84
CA ALA A 217 -11.24 1.26 5.01
C ALA A 217 -10.07 2.26 5.00
N SER A 218 -10.35 3.56 4.86
CA SER A 218 -9.34 4.62 4.91
C SER A 218 -8.60 4.68 6.25
N ARG A 219 -9.32 4.53 7.37
CA ARG A 219 -8.71 4.48 8.71
C ARG A 219 -7.91 3.21 8.94
N THR A 220 -8.36 2.07 8.43
CA THR A 220 -7.60 0.83 8.45
C THR A 220 -6.27 1.01 7.70
N ASN A 221 -6.31 1.65 6.53
CA ASN A 221 -5.09 1.98 5.79
C ASN A 221 -4.18 2.94 6.55
N PHE A 222 -4.74 3.99 7.14
CA PHE A 222 -3.96 4.94 7.95
C PHE A 222 -3.29 4.24 9.13
N PHE A 223 -4.01 3.37 9.84
CA PHE A 223 -3.46 2.56 10.93
C PHE A 223 -2.34 1.63 10.47
N LEU A 224 -2.54 0.88 9.38
CA LEU A 224 -1.54 -0.05 8.84
C LEU A 224 -0.33 0.65 8.21
N SER A 225 -0.47 1.90 7.78
CA SER A 225 0.63 2.63 7.13
C SER A 225 1.83 2.85 8.04
N VAL A 226 1.62 3.00 9.35
CA VAL A 226 2.71 3.20 10.32
C VAL A 226 3.59 1.95 10.47
N PRO A 227 3.06 0.76 10.82
CA PRO A 227 3.89 -0.45 10.88
C PRO A 227 4.40 -0.86 9.51
N LEU A 228 3.69 -0.58 8.41
CA LEU A 228 4.21 -0.76 7.06
C LEU A 228 5.51 0.02 6.84
N LEU A 229 5.50 1.34 7.12
CA LEU A 229 6.68 2.19 6.95
C LEU A 229 7.84 1.73 7.83
N PHE A 230 7.54 1.26 9.05
CA PHE A 230 8.53 0.67 9.94
C PHE A 230 9.21 -0.54 9.28
N PHE A 231 8.46 -1.54 8.81
CA PHE A 231 9.03 -2.74 8.16
C PHE A 231 9.81 -2.43 6.88
N MET A 232 9.41 -1.39 6.14
CA MET A 232 10.16 -0.93 4.96
C MET A 232 11.47 -0.24 5.34
N ALA A 233 11.49 0.55 6.41
CA ALA A 233 12.69 1.21 6.88
C ALA A 233 13.69 0.20 7.47
N THR A 234 13.19 -0.76 8.24
CA THR A 234 14.05 -1.70 8.96
C THR A 234 14.70 -2.69 8.02
N SER A 235 14.09 -3.05 6.88
CA SER A 235 14.68 -4.01 5.95
C SER A 235 16.11 -3.65 5.52
N TYR A 236 16.48 -2.37 5.46
CA TYR A 236 17.83 -1.91 5.07
C TYR A 236 18.70 -1.41 6.23
N HIS A 237 18.11 -1.07 7.37
CA HIS A 237 18.83 -0.35 8.44
C HIS A 237 18.96 -1.17 9.72
N TYR A 238 18.10 -2.17 9.94
CA TYR A 238 18.08 -2.96 11.16
C TYR A 238 17.59 -4.40 10.88
N VAL A 239 18.37 -5.39 11.28
CA VAL A 239 17.94 -6.79 11.21
C VAL A 239 16.86 -7.02 12.28
N ILE A 240 15.63 -7.29 11.84
CA ILE A 240 14.48 -7.61 12.71
C ILE A 240 14.18 -9.11 12.68
N PHE A 241 14.39 -9.74 11.53
CA PHE A 241 14.22 -11.17 11.33
C PHE A 241 15.47 -11.75 10.66
N GLY A 242 15.75 -13.01 10.96
CA GLY A 242 16.99 -13.68 10.53
C GLY A 242 18.18 -13.35 11.43
N SER A 243 19.19 -14.23 11.42
CA SER A 243 20.47 -14.09 12.11
C SER A 243 21.60 -14.28 11.13
#